data_AF-A0A7V1A777-F1
#
_entry.id   AF-A0A7V1A777-F1
#
_cell.length_a   1.000
_cell.length_b   1.000
_cell.length_c   1.000
_cell.angle_alpha   90.00
_cell.angle_beta   90.00
_cell.angle_gamma   90.00
#
_symmetry.space_group_name_H-M   'P 1'
#
loop_
_entity.id
_entity.type
_entity.pdbx_description
1 polymer ?
#
loop_
_entity_poly.entity_id
_entity_poly.type
_entity_poly.pdbx_seq_one_letter_code
_entity_poly.pdbx_strand_id
1 'polypeptide(L)' 'MTISEELLDELLKGCERPEDLLGDAGLMKELKIKLMERMLGAELTSHLGYEDGKDAPPDQTNRRNGSS' A
#
# COMPACT_ATOMS: atom_id res chain seq x y z
N MET A 1 15.26 -9.60 5.30
CA MET A 1 14.34 -9.50 4.16
C MET A 1 15.18 -9.10 2.96
N THR A 2 15.12 -9.86 1.88
CA THR A 2 15.89 -9.61 0.66
C THR A 2 14.94 -9.24 -0.46
N ILE A 3 15.13 -8.06 -1.04
CA ILE A 3 14.42 -7.64 -2.25
C ILE A 3 15.11 -8.36 -3.42
N SER A 4 14.34 -8.96 -4.33
CA SER A 4 14.91 -9.66 -5.48
C SER A 4 15.32 -8.67 -6.58
N GLU A 5 16.36 -9.00 -7.33
CA GLU A 5 16.84 -8.16 -8.45
C GLU A 5 15.74 -7.98 -9.50
N GLU A 6 14.95 -9.03 -9.78
CA GLU A 6 13.85 -8.95 -10.75
C GLU A 6 12.79 -7.92 -10.34
N LEU A 7 12.55 -7.76 -9.04
CA LEU A 7 11.60 -6.77 -8.54
C LEU A 7 12.19 -5.35 -8.62
N LEU A 8 13.50 -5.20 -8.42
CA LEU A 8 14.17 -3.91 -8.60
C LEU A 8 14.13 -3.48 -10.07
N ASP A 9 14.38 -4.40 -11.00
CA ASP A 9 14.29 -4.15 -12.43
C ASP A 9 12.85 -3.79 -12.85
N GLU A 10 11.85 -4.46 -12.27
CA GLU A 10 10.43 -4.13 -12.52
C GLU A 10 10.07 -2.74 -12.00
N LEU A 11 10.49 -2.39 -10.78
CA LEU A 11 10.23 -1.08 -10.19
C LEU A 11 10.91 0.04 -10.98
N LEU A 12 12.13 -0.16 -11.46
CA LEU A 12 12.89 0.84 -12.22
C LEU A 12 12.45 0.95 -13.68
N LYS A 13 11.54 0.10 -14.16
CA LYS A 13 11.07 0.12 -15.54
C LYS A 13 10.41 1.46 -15.88
N GLY A 14 11.00 2.18 -16.84
CA GLY A 14 10.52 3.50 -17.25
C GLY A 14 11.07 4.67 -16.43
N CYS A 15 11.94 4.43 -15.44
CA CYS A 15 12.75 5.47 -14.83
C CYS A 15 13.97 5.73 -15.73
N GLU A 16 14.02 6.87 -16.40
CA GLU A 16 15.13 7.23 -17.30
C GLU A 16 16.11 8.19 -16.62
N ARG A 17 15.64 8.94 -15.63
CA ARG A 17 16.39 9.96 -14.93
C ARG A 17 16.30 9.80 -13.41
N PRO A 18 17.27 10.31 -12.64
CA PRO A 18 17.21 10.28 -11.17
C PRO A 18 15.95 10.95 -10.60
N GLU A 19 15.42 11.97 -11.29
CA GLU A 19 14.21 12.67 -10.88
C GLU A 19 12.94 11.80 -10.99
N ASP A 20 12.90 10.82 -11.88
CA ASP A 20 11.77 9.90 -12.01
C ASP A 20 11.69 8.95 -10.79
N LEU A 21 12.83 8.68 -10.15
CA LEU A 21 12.91 7.88 -8.94
C LEU A 21 12.73 8.73 -7.67
N LEU A 22 13.48 9.84 -7.58
CA LEU A 22 13.66 10.61 -6.33
C LEU A 22 12.96 11.97 -6.32
N GLY A 23 12.36 12.42 -7.42
CA GLY A 23 11.67 13.70 -7.50
C GLY A 23 10.38 13.73 -6.67
N ASP A 24 9.77 14.92 -6.58
CA ASP A 24 8.54 15.14 -5.81
C ASP A 24 7.31 14.38 -6.33
N ALA A 25 7.37 13.92 -7.58
CA ALA A 25 6.39 13.01 -8.18
C ALA A 25 7.05 11.69 -8.62
N GLY A 26 8.21 11.37 -8.06
CA GLY A 26 8.97 10.17 -8.40
C GLY A 26 8.47 8.91 -7.71
N LEU A 27 8.92 7.77 -8.24
CA LEU A 27 8.54 6.43 -7.81
C LEU A 27 8.67 6.22 -6.30
N MET A 28 9.73 6.72 -5.66
CA MET A 28 9.93 6.50 -4.21
C MET A 28 8.82 7.09 -3.35
N LYS A 29 8.24 8.22 -3.78
CA LYS A 29 7.12 8.84 -3.06
C LYS A 29 5.86 8.01 -3.19
N GLU A 30 5.54 7.57 -4.41
CA GLU A 30 4.37 6.72 -4.67
C GLU A 30 4.50 5.37 -3.96
N LEU A 31 5.67 4.74 -4.04
CA LEU A 31 5.95 3.47 -3.38
C LEU A 31 5.78 3.58 -1.86
N LYS A 32 6.32 4.65 -1.25
CA LYS A 32 6.14 4.91 0.18
C LYS A 32 4.65 5.05 0.54
N ILE A 33 3.87 5.80 -0.24
CA ILE A 33 2.43 5.97 -0.01
C ILE A 33 1.73 4.61 -0.06
N LYS A 34 1.94 3.83 -1.12
CA LYS A 34 1.31 2.52 -1.32
C LYS A 34 1.67 1.51 -0.23
N LEU A 35 2.91 1.52 0.25
CA LEU A 35 3.33 0.68 1.37
C LEU A 35 2.66 1.08 2.68
N MET A 36 2.58 2.39 2.97
CA MET A 36 1.88 2.88 4.15
C MET A 36 0.38 2.56 4.11
N GLU A 37 -0.28 2.81 2.98
CA GLU A 37 -1.70 2.45 2.77
C GLU A 37 -1.95 0.95 3.02
N ARG A 38 -1.06 0.09 2.51
CA ARG A 38 -1.17 -1.36 2.72
C ARG A 38 -0.99 -1.76 4.18
N MET A 39 -0.04 -1.15 4.89
CA MET A 39 0.16 -1.39 6.33
C MET A 39 -1.04 -0.92 7.15
N LEU A 40 -1.52 0.31 6.92
CA LEU A 40 -2.68 0.87 7.60
C LEU A 40 -3.95 0.05 7.31
N GLY A 41 -4.12 -0.43 6.08
CA GLY A 41 -5.21 -1.32 5.70
C GLY A 41 -5.16 -2.65 6.46
N ALA A 42 -3.97 -3.23 6.63
CA ALA A 42 -3.79 -4.45 7.40
C ALA A 42 -4.05 -4.24 8.90
N GLU A 43 -3.63 -3.11 9.46
CA GLU A 43 -3.96 -2.73 10.84
C GLU A 43 -5.46 -2.54 11.03
N LEU A 44 -6.15 -1.93 10.06
CA LEU A 44 -7.60 -1.76 10.10
C LEU A 44 -8.33 -3.10 9.99
N THR A 45 -7.89 -4.00 9.11
CA THR A 45 -8.39 -5.38 9.04
C THR A 45 -8.20 -6.10 10.37
N SER A 46 -7.04 -5.97 11.00
CA SER A 46 -6.77 -6.55 12.32
C SER A 46 -7.69 -5.98 13.41
N HIS A 47 -7.90 -4.66 13.42
CA HIS A 47 -8.77 -3.99 14.39
C HIS A 47 -10.24 -4.37 14.22
N LEU A 48 -10.72 -4.43 12.98
CA LEU A 48 -12.12 -4.73 12.68
C LEU A 48 -12.40 -6.24 12.64
N GLY A 49 -11.39 -7.08 12.44
CA GLY A 49 -11.54 -8.53 12.37
C GLY A 49 -12.15 -9.05 11.06
N TYR A 50 -12.23 -8.22 10.01
CA TYR A 50 -12.69 -8.62 8.69
C TYR A 50 -11.99 -7.82 7.58
N GLU A 51 -11.85 -8.45 6.42
CA GLU A 51 -11.15 -7.90 5.26
C GLU A 51 -11.93 -6.79 4.54
N ASP A 52 -11.20 -5.99 3.76
CA ASP A 52 -11.82 -5.00 2.89
C ASP A 52 -12.81 -5.62 1.90
N GLY A 53 -13.96 -4.97 1.70
CA GLY A 53 -15.03 -5.48 0.84
C GLY A 53 -15.73 -6.75 1.33
N LYS A 54 -15.47 -7.21 2.57
CA LYS A 54 -16.22 -8.30 3.21
C LYS A 54 -17.30 -7.76 4.14
N ASP A 55 -18.35 -8.56 4.33
CA ASP A 55 -19.41 -8.25 5.27
C ASP A 55 -18.87 -8.24 6.70
N ALA A 56 -19.19 -7.17 7.44
CA ALA A 56 -18.80 -7.10 8.84
C ALA A 56 -19.65 -8.06 9.68
N PRO A 57 -19.08 -8.60 10.79
CA PRO A 57 -19.83 -9.36 11.78
C PRO A 57 -21.12 -8.64 12.24
N PRO A 58 -22.22 -9.39 12.46
CA PRO A 58 -23.53 -8.82 12.76
C PRO A 58 -23.59 -8.12 14.14
N ASP A 59 -22.70 -8.50 15.06
CA ASP A 59 -22.60 -8.01 16.44
C ASP A 59 -21.66 -6.80 16.59
N GLN A 60 -20.95 -6.40 15.54
CA GLN A 60 -20.09 -5.22 15.55
C GLN A 60 -20.84 -3.92 15.23
N THR A 61 -20.61 -2.93 16.09
CA THR A 61 -21.12 -1.56 15.94
C THR A 61 -20.22 -0.70 15.04
N ASN A 62 -18.92 -1.00 14.97
CA ASN A 62 -17.98 -0.28 14.12
C ASN A 62 -17.97 -0.85 12.69
N ARG A 63 -17.81 0.02 11.69
CA ARG A 63 -17.84 -0.35 10.27
C ARG A 63 -16.72 0.37 9.53
N ARG A 64 -16.08 -0.34 8.61
CA ARG A 64 -15.22 0.25 7.58
C ARG A 64 -16.05 1.21 6.72
N ASN A 65 -15.66 2.49 6.68
CA ASN A 65 -16.46 3.57 6.08
C ASN A 65 -15.64 4.52 5.17
N GLY A 66 -14.64 4.01 4.47
CA GLY A 66 -13.85 4.76 3.51
C GLY A 66 -12.92 3.84 2.70
N SER A 67 -12.32 4.40 1.65
CA SER A 67 -11.26 3.75 0.86
C SER A 67 -10.09 4.72 0.67
N SER A 68 -8.88 4.20 0.53
CA SER A 68 -7.63 4.94 0.32
C SER A 68 -7.01 4.55 -1.00
#